data_AF-A0A834MAX9-F1
#
_entry.id   AF-A0A834MAX9-F1
#
_cell.length_a   1.000
_cell.length_b   1.000
_cell.length_c   1.000
_cell.angle_alpha   90.00
_cell.angle_beta   90.00
_cell.angle_gamma   90.00
#
_symmetry.space_group_name_H-M   'P 1'
#
loop_
_entity.id
_entity.type
_entity.pdbx_description
1 polymer ?
#
loop_
_entity_poly.entity_id
_entity_poly.type
_entity_poly.pdbx_seq_one_letter_code
_entity_poly.pdbx_strand_id
1 'polypeptide(L)' 'PCPPVSSTSSISVSCKDGTGNIIPCDSASDNTVLSYRCSLYYESDTLRSSILCIDGSWTNTIPTCTPALIRFILLAD' A
#
# COMPACT_ATOMS: atom_id res chain seq x y z
N PRO A 1 -3.70 -17.45 -4.13
CA PRO A 1 -2.75 -16.32 -3.95
C PRO A 1 -3.50 -15.03 -4.23
N CYS A 2 -3.14 -13.93 -3.57
CA CYS A 2 -3.78 -12.64 -3.84
C CYS A 2 -3.22 -11.99 -5.12
N PRO A 3 -3.95 -11.04 -5.74
CA PRO A 3 -3.44 -10.30 -6.88
C PRO A 3 -2.08 -9.66 -6.58
N PRO A 4 -1.08 -9.76 -7.47
CA PRO A 4 0.27 -9.28 -7.22
C PRO A 4 0.31 -7.75 -7.12
N VAL A 5 1.15 -7.24 -6.22
CA VAL A 5 1.31 -5.79 -6.00
C VAL A 5 2.80 -5.44 -5.95
N SER A 6 3.15 -4.29 -6.52
CA SER A 6 4.50 -3.74 -6.48
C SER A 6 4.47 -2.26 -6.17
N SER A 7 5.58 -1.76 -5.63
CA SER A 7 5.77 -0.32 -5.43
C SER A 7 5.86 0.41 -6.77
N THR A 8 5.43 1.67 -6.79
CA THR A 8 5.57 2.58 -7.93
C THR A 8 6.24 3.88 -7.48
N SER A 9 6.31 4.89 -8.35
CA SER A 9 6.80 6.22 -7.97
C SER A 9 5.92 6.92 -6.94
N SER A 10 4.61 6.65 -6.93
CA SER A 10 3.64 7.34 -6.05
C SER A 10 3.26 6.56 -4.79
N ILE A 11 3.53 5.26 -4.73
CA ILE A 11 3.19 4.41 -3.58
C ILE A 11 4.29 3.38 -3.30
N SER A 12 4.62 3.23 -2.02
CA SER A 12 5.49 2.16 -1.52
C SER A 12 4.65 1.11 -0.80
N VAL A 13 4.90 -0.16 -1.10
CA VAL A 13 4.24 -1.31 -0.46
C VAL A 13 5.25 -2.20 0.25
N SER A 14 4.83 -2.84 1.34
CA SER A 14 5.60 -3.84 2.08
C SER A 14 4.67 -4.95 2.55
N CYS A 15 5.07 -6.20 2.34
CA CYS A 15 4.26 -7.36 2.70
C CYS A 15 4.93 -8.20 3.77
N LYS A 16 4.12 -8.70 4.71
CA LYS A 16 4.51 -9.70 5.69
C LYS A 16 3.59 -10.90 5.62
N ASP A 17 4.15 -12.10 5.63
CA ASP A 17 3.35 -13.32 5.71
C ASP A 17 2.68 -13.49 7.09
N GLY A 18 1.86 -14.53 7.24
CA GLY A 18 1.15 -14.83 8.49
C GLY A 18 2.04 -15.13 9.70
N THR A 19 3.36 -15.35 9.49
CA THR A 19 4.37 -15.54 10.54
C THR A 19 5.18 -14.28 10.82
N GLY A 20 4.96 -13.22 10.03
CA GLY A 20 5.62 -11.93 10.16
C GLY A 20 6.87 -11.75 9.29
N ASN A 21 7.24 -12.72 8.45
CA ASN A 21 8.40 -12.59 7.56
C ASN A 21 8.10 -11.60 6.44
N ILE A 22 9.07 -10.76 6.11
CA ILE A 22 8.99 -9.86 4.96
C ILE A 22 9.10 -10.69 3.69
N ILE A 23 8.12 -10.58 2.80
CA ILE A 23 8.06 -11.29 1.53
C ILE A 23 7.83 -10.30 0.37
N PRO A 24 8.18 -10.68 -0.86
CA PRO A 24 7.74 -9.97 -2.05
C PRO A 24 6.20 -9.90 -2.12
N CYS A 25 5.65 -8.72 -2.40
CA CYS A 25 4.20 -8.53 -2.48
C CYS A 25 3.54 -9.18 -3.70
N ASP A 26 4.32 -9.54 -4.73
CA ASP A 26 3.86 -10.36 -5.87
C ASP A 26 3.67 -11.84 -5.50
N SER A 27 4.20 -12.26 -4.35
CA SER A 27 4.17 -13.63 -3.83
C SER A 27 3.17 -13.77 -2.66
N ALA A 28 2.30 -12.78 -2.46
CA ALA A 28 1.32 -12.74 -1.38
C ALA A 28 0.35 -13.93 -1.43
N SER A 29 0.32 -14.69 -0.34
CA SER A 29 -0.59 -15.79 -0.09
C SER A 29 -1.55 -15.46 1.05
N ASP A 30 -2.45 -16.40 1.37
CA ASP A 30 -3.40 -16.24 2.44
C ASP A 30 -2.72 -15.82 3.75
N ASN A 31 -3.37 -14.94 4.51
CA ASN A 31 -2.85 -14.32 5.73
C ASN A 31 -1.66 -13.36 5.54
N THR A 32 -1.32 -12.98 4.29
CA THR A 32 -0.34 -11.91 4.03
C THR A 32 -0.94 -10.53 4.33
N VAL A 33 -0.26 -9.73 5.15
CA VAL A 33 -0.59 -8.33 5.38
C VAL A 33 0.24 -7.46 4.43
N LEU A 34 -0.42 -6.67 3.59
CA LEU A 34 0.21 -5.62 2.78
C LEU A 34 -0.01 -4.28 3.48
N SER A 35 1.09 -3.61 3.80
CA SER A 35 1.09 -2.22 4.25
C SER A 35 1.52 -1.31 3.10
N TYR A 36 0.90 -0.13 3.00
CA TYR A 36 1.19 0.83 1.95
C TYR A 36 1.34 2.25 2.49
N ARG A 37 2.10 3.05 1.77
CA ARG A 37 2.31 4.47 2.05
C ARG A 37 2.49 5.24 0.75
N CYS A 38 1.78 6.34 0.59
CA CYS A 38 2.04 7.26 -0.51
C CYS A 38 3.46 7.85 -0.39
N SER A 39 4.15 7.95 -1.53
CA SER A 39 5.45 8.59 -1.65
C SER A 39 5.36 10.07 -1.24
N LEU A 40 6.53 10.70 -1.02
CA LEU A 40 6.59 12.13 -0.77
C LEU A 40 5.81 12.86 -1.87
N TYR A 41 5.00 13.84 -1.46
CA TYR A 41 4.15 14.66 -2.33
C TYR A 41 2.92 13.99 -2.94
N TYR A 42 2.60 12.78 -2.50
CA TYR A 42 1.35 12.12 -2.87
C TYR A 42 0.49 11.88 -1.64
N GLU A 43 -0.82 11.89 -1.82
CA GLU A 43 -1.81 11.58 -0.81
C GLU A 43 -2.91 10.66 -1.35
N SER A 44 -3.63 10.02 -0.42
CA SER A 44 -4.77 9.17 -0.72
C SER A 44 -5.93 9.56 0.18
N ASP A 45 -7.15 9.43 -0.33
CA ASP A 45 -8.37 9.72 0.44
C ASP A 45 -8.68 8.67 1.52
N THR A 46 -7.92 7.57 1.55
CA THR A 46 -8.04 6.53 2.58
C THR A 46 -7.19 6.83 3.81
N LEU A 47 -7.78 6.60 4.98
CA LEU A 47 -7.06 6.59 6.27
C LEU A 47 -6.45 5.22 6.60
N ARG A 48 -6.80 4.17 5.84
CA ARG A 48 -6.21 2.84 6.01
C ARG A 48 -4.79 2.84 5.47
N SER A 49 -3.91 2.07 6.08
CA SER A 49 -2.52 1.90 5.67
C SER A 49 -2.15 0.43 5.43
N SER A 50 -3.11 -0.49 5.55
CA SER A 50 -2.90 -1.91 5.29
C SER A 50 -4.17 -2.65 4.86
N ILE A 51 -3.95 -3.80 4.21
CA ILE A 51 -4.96 -4.76 3.76
C ILE A 51 -4.44 -6.19 4.01
N LEU A 52 -5.37 -7.15 4.08
CA LEU A 52 -5.09 -8.56 4.35
C LEU A 52 -5.46 -9.39 3.13
N CYS A 53 -4.66 -10.41 2.81
CA CYS A 53 -5.02 -11.44 1.86
C CYS A 53 -5.87 -12.51 2.56
N ILE A 54 -7.11 -12.70 2.11
CA ILE A 54 -8.02 -13.75 2.60
C ILE A 54 -8.62 -14.47 1.39
N ASP A 55 -8.50 -15.79 1.35
CA ASP A 55 -9.08 -16.65 0.30
C ASP A 55 -8.71 -16.20 -1.12
N GLY A 56 -7.47 -15.72 -1.28
CA GLY A 56 -6.94 -15.22 -2.55
C GLY A 56 -7.45 -13.84 -2.98
N SER A 57 -8.10 -13.10 -2.09
CA SER A 57 -8.56 -11.72 -2.33
C SER A 57 -8.03 -10.75 -1.29
N TRP A 58 -7.71 -9.53 -1.71
CA TRP A 58 -7.41 -8.44 -0.79
C TRP A 58 -8.69 -7.96 -0.11
N THR A 59 -8.67 -7.77 1.21
CA THR A 59 -9.84 -7.30 1.98
C THR A 59 -10.29 -5.89 1.65
N ASN A 60 -9.46 -5.11 0.96
CA ASN A 60 -9.82 -3.80 0.43
C ASN A 60 -8.96 -3.47 -0.82
N THR A 61 -9.36 -2.45 -1.56
CA THR A 61 -8.60 -1.93 -2.68
C THR A 61 -7.35 -1.20 -2.21
N ILE A 62 -6.24 -1.42 -2.92
CA ILE A 62 -5.03 -0.61 -2.77
C ILE A 62 -5.37 0.80 -3.26
N PRO A 63 -5.12 1.86 -2.47
CA PRO A 63 -5.50 3.20 -2.89
C PRO A 63 -4.65 3.71 -4.03
N THR A 64 -5.22 4.62 -4.80
CA THR A 64 -4.46 5.48 -5.69
C THR A 64 -3.86 6.63 -4.88
N CYS A 65 -2.55 6.82 -4.99
CA CYS A 65 -1.85 7.98 -4.46
C CYS A 65 -1.79 9.06 -5.55
N THR A 66 -2.37 10.23 -5.29
CA THR A 66 -2.43 11.35 -6.23
C THR A 66 -1.57 12.51 -5.74
N PRO A 67 -1.04 13.38 -6.63
CA PRO A 67 -0.22 14.52 -6.23
C PRO A 67 -0.94 15.44 -5.23
N ALA A 68 -0.34 15.64 -4.06
CA ALA A 68 -0.86 16.47 -2.99
C ALA A 68 -0.57 17.95 -3.26
N LEU A 69 -1.28 18.56 -4.22
CA LEU A 69 -1.07 19.95 -4.65
C LEU A 69 -1.19 20.95 -3.48
N ILE A 70 -2.06 20.68 -2.51
CA ILE A 70 -2.33 21.57 -1.37
C ILE A 70 -1.18 21.55 -0.35
N ARG A 71 -0.52 20.42 -0.15
CA ARG A 71 0.55 20.31 0.85
C ARG A 71 1.87 20.95 0.40
N PHE A 72 2.07 21.11 -0.90
CA PHE A 72 3.20 21.87 -1.44
C PHE A 72 3.13 23.37 -1.14
N ILE A 73 1.92 23.94 -1.14
CA ILE A 73 1.75 25.39 -0.94
C ILE A 73 2.00 25.77 0.53
N LEU A 74 1.59 24.91 1.48
CA LEU A 74 1.75 25.17 2.92
C LEU A 74 3.17 24.98 3.47
N LEU A 75 4.09 24.43 2.68
CA LEU A 75 5.51 24.28 3.04
C LEU A 75 6.42 25.27 2.30
N ALA A 76 5.82 26.19 1.53
CA ALA A 76 6.53 27.18 0.73
C ALA A 76 6.65 28.57 1.40
N ASP A 77 6.32 28.68 2.69
CA ASP A 77 6.47 29.89 3.52
C ASP A 77 7.67 29.81 4.48
#